data_AF-A0A1J3F1F0-F1
#
_entry.id   AF-A0A1J3F1F0-F1
#
_cell.length_a   1.000
_cell.length_b   1.000
_cell.length_c   1.000
_cell.angle_alpha   90.00
_cell.angle_beta   90.00
_cell.angle_gamma   90.00
#
_symmetry.space_group_name_H-M   'P 1'
#
loop_
_entity.id
_entity.type
_entity.pdbx_description
1 polymer ?
#
loop_
_entity_poly.entity_id
_entity_poly.type
_entity_poly.pdbx_seq_one_letter_code
_entity_poly.pdbx_strand_id
1 'polypeptide(L)'
;YDPKEGKWDAVGRRVGWHMNLGACCEIGNVLYAAAASASASASAYASVEGVFSWYDTVEGVWRNVTGLVGLPKFTCKSRVKLADYGGKMGVLWEEEAIRFQPLPCGRREPWPRTGYMETKIWCAEIALERR
;
A
#
# COMPACT_ATOMS: atom_id res chain seq x y z
N TYR A 1 -13.37 -19.81 -2.86
CA TYR A 1 -13.11 -20.97 -3.71
C TYR A 1 -13.25 -22.20 -2.83
N ASP A 2 -14.18 -23.09 -3.18
CA ASP A 2 -14.23 -24.41 -2.57
C ASP A 2 -13.51 -25.40 -3.49
N PRO A 3 -12.36 -25.97 -3.08
CA PRO A 3 -11.63 -26.94 -3.90
C PRO A 3 -12.38 -28.26 -4.11
N LYS A 4 -13.32 -28.62 -3.22
CA LYS A 4 -14.10 -29.86 -3.32
C LYS A 4 -15.20 -29.75 -4.36
N GLU A 5 -15.87 -28.60 -4.40
CA GLU A 5 -16.91 -28.32 -5.40
C GLU A 5 -16.36 -27.71 -6.69
N GLY A 6 -15.13 -27.17 -6.67
CA GLY A 6 -14.52 -26.47 -7.79
C GLY A 6 -15.18 -25.13 -8.09
N LYS A 7 -15.86 -24.51 -7.12
CA LYS A 7 -16.69 -23.30 -7.32
C LYS A 7 -16.15 -22.08 -6.60
N TRP A 8 -16.48 -20.92 -7.15
CA TRP A 8 -16.22 -19.62 -6.57
C TRP A 8 -17.55 -18.99 -6.14
N ASP A 9 -17.76 -18.90 -4.83
CA ASP A 9 -18.86 -18.13 -4.26
C ASP A 9 -18.40 -16.71 -3.94
N ALA A 10 -19.27 -15.74 -4.22
CA ALA A 10 -19.05 -14.37 -3.79
C ALA A 10 -19.29 -14.27 -2.29
N VAL A 11 -18.25 -13.90 -1.54
CA VAL A 11 -18.30 -13.74 -0.08
C VAL A 11 -18.06 -12.28 0.29
N GLY A 12 -18.88 -11.77 1.21
CA GLY A 12 -18.79 -10.44 1.77
C GLY A 12 -19.46 -9.33 0.96
N ARG A 13 -19.69 -8.19 1.62
CA ARG A 13 -20.16 -6.97 0.94
C ARG A 13 -19.04 -6.48 0.01
N ARG A 14 -19.37 -6.10 -1.23
CA ARG A 14 -18.39 -5.61 -2.23
C ARG A 14 -17.39 -4.68 -1.55
N VAL A 15 -16.11 -4.99 -1.70
CA VAL A 15 -15.02 -4.04 -1.47
C VAL A 15 -15.47 -2.75 -2.15
N GLY A 16 -15.64 -1.66 -1.39
CA GLY A 16 -16.21 -0.43 -1.94
C GLY A 16 -15.48 -0.09 -3.23
N TRP A 17 -16.20 0.43 -4.24
CA TRP A 17 -15.70 0.69 -5.61
C TRP A 17 -14.39 1.51 -5.72
N HIS A 18 -13.85 1.97 -4.60
CA HIS A 18 -12.62 2.73 -4.44
C HIS A 18 -11.44 1.93 -3.87
N MET A 19 -11.66 0.71 -3.36
CA MET A 19 -10.60 -0.21 -2.96
C MET A 19 -10.22 -1.08 -4.15
N ASN A 20 -9.38 -0.53 -5.00
CA ASN A 20 -8.48 -1.38 -5.76
C ASN A 20 -7.61 -2.08 -4.71
N LEU A 21 -7.50 -3.42 -4.66
CA LEU A 21 -6.64 -4.10 -3.67
C LEU A 21 -5.32 -4.43 -4.36
N GLY A 22 -4.23 -3.76 -3.96
CA GLY A 22 -2.95 -3.85 -4.66
C GLY A 22 -2.08 -5.01 -4.15
N ALA A 23 -2.08 -5.21 -2.84
CA ALA A 23 -1.32 -6.27 -2.18
C ALA A 23 -2.11 -6.83 -1.00
N CYS A 24 -2.01 -8.14 -0.78
CA CYS A 24 -2.62 -8.82 0.36
C CYS A 24 -1.64 -9.83 0.97
N CYS A 25 -1.87 -10.15 2.24
CA CYS A 25 -1.19 -11.22 2.95
C CYS A 25 -2.13 -11.81 3.99
N GLU A 26 -1.93 -13.09 4.32
CA GLU A 26 -2.64 -13.74 5.41
C GLU A 26 -1.71 -13.81 6.62
N ILE A 27 -2.19 -13.42 7.80
CA ILE A 27 -1.39 -13.44 9.04
C ILE A 27 -2.23 -14.07 10.15
N GLY A 28 -1.95 -15.34 10.46
CA GLY A 28 -2.70 -16.10 11.46
C GLY A 28 -4.20 -16.13 11.14
N ASN A 29 -4.57 -16.66 9.98
CA ASN A 29 -5.93 -16.85 9.46
C ASN A 29 -6.76 -15.57 9.24
N VAL A 30 -6.14 -14.40 9.30
CA VAL A 30 -6.78 -13.12 8.97
C VAL A 30 -6.15 -12.59 7.69
N LEU A 31 -6.99 -12.31 6.69
CA LEU A 31 -6.57 -11.71 5.43
C LEU A 31 -6.44 -10.20 5.61
N TYR A 32 -5.23 -9.68 5.37
CA TYR A 32 -4.93 -8.26 5.32
C TYR A 32 -4.72 -7.83 3.88
N ALA A 33 -5.09 -6.59 3.57
CA ALA A 33 -4.84 -6.00 2.28
C ALA A 33 -4.48 -4.51 2.39
N ALA A 34 -3.65 -4.07 1.46
CA ALA A 34 -3.38 -2.67 1.23
C ALA A 34 -4.27 -2.16 0.08
N ALA A 35 -4.89 -1.00 0.28
CA ALA A 35 -5.52 -0.28 -0.80
C ALA A 35 -4.48 -0.02 -1.89
N ALA A 36 -4.73 -0.52 -3.09
CA ALA A 36 -4.03 -0.10 -4.28
C ALA A 36 -4.23 1.40 -4.42
N SER A 37 -3.10 2.02 -4.64
CA SER A 37 -2.94 3.36 -5.12
C SER A 37 -4.02 3.63 -6.20
N ALA A 38 -4.97 4.53 -5.90
CA ALA A 38 -6.17 4.71 -6.71
C ALA A 38 -5.82 4.91 -8.19
N SER A 39 -6.69 4.43 -9.09
CA SER A 39 -6.53 4.52 -10.54
C SER A 39 -6.10 5.92 -10.97
N ALA A 40 -5.45 6.05 -12.13
CA ALA A 40 -4.87 7.29 -12.69
C ALA A 40 -5.77 8.56 -12.71
N SER A 41 -7.06 8.42 -12.35
CA SER A 41 -8.04 9.49 -12.15
C SER A 41 -8.07 10.08 -10.73
N ALA A 42 -7.48 9.43 -9.73
CA ALA A 42 -7.33 10.01 -8.40
C ALA A 42 -6.13 10.95 -8.40
N SER A 43 -6.39 12.18 -7.99
CA SER A 43 -5.40 13.24 -7.90
C SER A 43 -4.10 12.74 -7.21
N ALA A 44 -2.94 13.13 -7.77
CA ALA A 44 -1.62 12.82 -7.23
C ALA A 44 -1.38 13.37 -5.80
N TYR A 45 -2.31 14.17 -5.28
CA TYR A 45 -2.28 14.81 -3.95
C TYR A 45 -3.31 14.18 -2.99
N ALA A 46 -4.11 13.20 -3.42
CA ALA A 46 -5.01 12.46 -2.53
C ALA A 46 -4.22 11.41 -1.73
N SER A 47 -3.90 11.71 -0.48
CA SER A 47 -3.46 10.70 0.48
C SER A 47 -4.63 9.78 0.82
N VAL A 48 -4.43 8.47 0.75
CA VAL A 48 -5.45 7.51 1.14
C VAL A 48 -5.34 7.28 2.64
N GLU A 49 -6.33 7.73 3.41
CA GLU A 49 -6.49 7.28 4.80
C GLU A 49 -7.04 5.85 4.81
N GLY A 50 -6.64 5.02 5.79
CA GLY A 50 -7.08 3.62 5.85
C GLY A 50 -6.40 2.71 4.83
N VAL A 51 -5.09 2.92 4.60
CA VAL A 51 -4.31 2.16 3.61
C VAL A 51 -4.36 0.66 3.84
N PHE A 52 -4.42 0.22 5.10
CA PHE A 52 -4.49 -1.21 5.42
C PHE A 52 -5.87 -1.56 5.95
N SER A 53 -6.38 -2.69 5.48
CA SER A 53 -7.65 -3.27 5.91
C SER A 53 -7.49 -4.76 6.17
N TRP A 54 -8.36 -5.29 7.00
CA TRP A 54 -8.44 -6.72 7.28
C TRP A 54 -9.86 -7.21 7.01
N TYR A 55 -9.96 -8.48 6.62
CA TYR A 55 -11.24 -9.12 6.35
C TYR A 55 -11.77 -9.79 7.61
N ASP A 56 -12.89 -9.29 8.11
CA ASP A 56 -13.66 -9.90 9.19
C ASP A 56 -14.48 -11.05 8.61
N THR A 57 -14.04 -12.27 8.87
CA THR A 57 -14.69 -13.49 8.39
C THR A 57 -16.02 -13.76 9.10
N VAL A 58 -16.22 -13.23 10.31
CA VAL A 58 -17.45 -13.41 11.09
C VAL A 58 -18.56 -12.55 10.48
N GLU A 59 -18.25 -11.29 10.23
CA GLU A 59 -19.23 -10.32 9.70
C GLU A 59 -19.21 -10.24 8.16
N GLY A 60 -18.22 -10.86 7.51
CA GLY A 60 -18.05 -10.85 6.07
C GLY A 60 -17.77 -9.46 5.50
N VAL A 61 -17.01 -8.64 6.23
CA VAL A 61 -16.75 -7.24 5.87
C VAL A 61 -15.28 -6.87 5.99
N TRP A 62 -14.84 -5.93 5.14
CA TRP A 62 -13.53 -5.31 5.28
C TRP A 62 -13.57 -4.22 6.34
N ARG A 63 -12.55 -4.18 7.20
CA ARG A 63 -12.40 -3.18 8.25
C ARG A 63 -11.03 -2.53 8.16
N ASN A 64 -10.96 -1.22 8.41
CA ASN A 64 -9.69 -0.50 8.45
C ASN A 64 -8.85 -0.97 9.65
N VAL A 65 -7.55 -1.15 9.42
CA VAL A 65 -6.58 -1.25 10.51
C VAL A 65 -6.44 0.14 11.12
N THR A 66 -6.69 0.26 12.42
CA THR A 66 -6.63 1.54 13.16
C THR A 66 -5.39 1.57 14.05
N GLY A 67 -5.04 2.74 14.58
CA GLY A 67 -3.92 2.89 15.53
C GLY A 67 -2.52 2.81 14.91
N LEU A 68 -2.41 2.80 13.57
CA LEU A 68 -1.11 2.84 12.89
C LEU A 68 -0.49 4.23 13.03
N VAL A 69 0.66 4.31 13.70
CA VAL A 69 1.44 5.54 13.88
C VAL A 69 2.84 5.37 13.28
N GLY A 70 3.42 6.45 12.77
CA GLY A 70 4.80 6.46 12.26
C GLY A 70 4.98 5.96 10.82
N LEU A 71 3.93 5.45 10.16
CA LEU A 71 3.98 5.13 8.74
C LEU A 71 3.83 6.38 7.87
N PRO A 72 4.53 6.46 6.73
CA PRO A 72 4.34 7.56 5.80
C PRO A 72 2.93 7.51 5.20
N LYS A 73 2.48 8.65 4.68
CA LYS A 73 1.28 8.68 3.84
C LYS A 73 1.61 8.04 2.49
N PHE A 74 0.91 6.97 2.16
CA PHE A 74 1.05 6.33 0.85
C PHE A 74 0.34 7.17 -0.21
N THR A 75 1.00 7.36 -1.35
CA THR A 75 0.45 8.10 -2.48
C THR A 75 -0.16 7.14 -3.51
N CYS A 76 -0.89 7.67 -4.48
CA CYS A 76 -1.38 6.88 -5.61
C CYS A 76 -0.27 6.32 -6.53
N LYS A 77 1.02 6.57 -6.24
CA LYS A 77 2.16 5.97 -6.93
C LYS A 77 2.94 4.98 -6.07
N SER A 78 2.66 4.91 -4.77
CA SER A 78 3.39 4.05 -3.85
C SER A 78 3.03 2.59 -4.12
N ARG A 79 3.98 1.82 -4.65
CA ARG A 79 3.81 0.37 -4.79
C ARG A 79 4.06 -0.26 -3.44
N VAL A 80 3.03 -0.84 -2.84
CA VAL A 80 3.09 -1.49 -1.53
C VAL A 80 3.01 -3.00 -1.69
N LYS A 81 3.81 -3.74 -0.93
CA LYS A 81 3.72 -5.19 -0.75
C LYS A 81 3.58 -5.51 0.73
N LEU A 82 2.84 -6.57 1.01
CA LEU A 82 2.58 -7.08 2.36
C LEU A 82 3.09 -8.50 2.50
N ALA A 83 3.56 -8.86 3.69
CA ALA A 83 3.96 -10.22 4.03
C ALA A 83 3.74 -10.51 5.52
N ASP A 84 3.53 -11.79 5.85
CA ASP A 84 3.63 -12.27 7.23
C ASP A 84 5.11 -12.30 7.65
N TYR A 85 5.43 -11.57 8.72
CA TYR A 85 6.74 -11.55 9.35
C TYR A 85 6.63 -12.01 10.80
N GLY A 86 6.50 -13.33 11.00
CA GLY A 86 6.45 -13.93 12.33
C GLY A 86 5.22 -13.53 13.14
N GLY A 87 4.07 -13.41 12.48
CA GLY A 87 2.81 -12.95 13.10
C GLY A 87 2.64 -11.43 13.13
N LYS A 88 3.65 -10.67 12.68
CA LYS A 88 3.58 -9.24 12.41
C LYS A 88 3.31 -8.99 10.92
N MET A 89 2.82 -7.80 10.61
CA MET A 89 2.66 -7.38 9.22
C MET A 89 3.96 -6.70 8.74
N GLY A 90 4.67 -7.36 7.84
CA GLY A 90 5.76 -6.75 7.09
C GLY A 90 5.22 -5.92 5.94
N VAL A 91 5.61 -4.65 5.87
CA VAL A 91 5.23 -3.72 4.80
C VAL A 91 6.47 -3.31 4.04
N LEU A 92 6.45 -3.46 2.72
CA LEU A 92 7.49 -2.99 1.81
C LEU A 92 6.87 -1.98 0.85
N TRP A 93 7.50 -0.84 0.62
CA TRP A 93 7.00 0.12 -0.37
C TRP A 93 8.09 0.85 -1.14
N GLU A 94 7.75 1.23 -2.37
CA GLU A 94 8.59 2.04 -3.24
C GLU A 94 8.20 3.52 -3.15
N GLU A 95 9.23 4.37 -3.07
CA GLU A 95 9.13 5.81 -3.20
C GLU A 95 9.96 6.25 -4.41
N GLU A 96 9.29 6.79 -5.43
CA GLU A 96 9.94 7.37 -6.61
C GLU A 96 10.09 8.88 -6.41
N ALA A 97 11.31 9.39 -6.48
CA ALA A 97 11.61 10.81 -6.42
C ALA A 97 12.44 11.26 -7.63
N ILE A 98 12.06 12.39 -8.22
CA ILE A 98 12.89 13.07 -9.22
C ILE A 98 13.97 13.84 -8.48
N ARG A 99 15.24 13.49 -8.72
CA ARG A 99 16.38 14.27 -8.23
C ARG A 99 16.99 15.08 -9.35
N PHE A 100 17.30 16.33 -9.04
CA PHE A 100 18.04 17.22 -9.90
C PHE A 100 19.48 17.32 -9.40
N GLN A 101 20.45 17.02 -10.25
CA GLN A 101 21.86 17.26 -9.91
C GLN A 101 22.17 18.75 -9.97
N PRO A 102 22.80 19.34 -8.94
CA PRO A 102 23.37 20.67 -9.03
C PRO A 102 24.49 20.66 -10.07
N LEU A 103 24.55 21.67 -10.94
CA LEU A 103 25.68 21.84 -11.85
C LEU A 103 26.98 22.02 -11.03
N PRO A 104 28.14 21.50 -11.48
CA PRO A 104 29.43 21.92 -10.95
C PRO A 104 29.51 23.45 -11.06
N CYS A 105 29.78 24.11 -9.94
CA CYS A 105 29.76 25.57 -9.81
C CYS A 105 30.56 26.22 -10.96
N GLY A 106 29.91 27.07 -11.76
CA GLY A 106 30.59 27.87 -12.78
C GLY A 106 29.77 28.27 -14.00
N ARG A 107 28.61 27.65 -14.29
CA ARG A 107 27.72 28.11 -15.38
C ARG A 107 26.42 28.67 -14.83
N ARG A 108 26.18 29.96 -15.11
CA ARG A 108 24.88 30.63 -14.99
C ARG A 108 23.94 30.09 -16.06
N GLU A 109 23.35 28.92 -15.86
CA GLU A 109 22.14 28.54 -16.60
C GLU A 109 20.98 28.35 -15.60
N PRO A 110 19.75 28.79 -15.92
CA PRO A 110 18.67 28.89 -14.93
C PRO A 110 17.96 27.56 -14.61
N TRP A 111 18.29 26.45 -15.29
CA TRP A 111 17.52 25.21 -15.23
C TRP A 111 18.40 23.95 -15.17
N PRO A 112 18.10 22.97 -14.29
CA PRO A 112 18.77 21.68 -14.31
C PRO A 112 18.38 20.90 -15.59
N ARG A 113 19.36 20.57 -16.45
CA ARG A 113 19.09 19.86 -17.73
C ARG A 113 18.86 18.36 -17.59
N THR A 114 19.23 17.75 -16.46
CA THR A 114 19.15 16.30 -16.28
C THR A 114 18.63 15.97 -14.88
N GLY A 115 17.36 15.60 -14.80
CA GLY A 115 16.80 14.92 -13.63
C GLY A 115 16.92 13.41 -13.84
N TYR A 116 17.24 12.67 -12.78
CA TYR A 116 17.14 11.21 -12.78
C TYR A 116 16.10 10.77 -11.77
N MET A 117 15.42 9.65 -12.08
CA MET A 117 14.51 9.01 -11.15
C MET A 117 15.34 8.22 -10.15
N GLU A 118 15.13 8.49 -8.87
CA GLU A 118 15.63 7.65 -7.78
C GLU A 118 14.45 6.90 -7.18
N THR A 119 14.56 5.57 -7.14
CA THR A 119 13.60 4.71 -6.44
C THR A 119 14.22 4.27 -5.12
N LYS A 120 13.57 4.59 -4.01
CA LYS A 120 13.91 4.05 -2.70
C LYS A 120 12.92 2.97 -2.32
N ILE A 121 13.45 1.88 -1.78
CA ILE A 121 12.65 0.80 -1.22
C ILE A 121 12.73 0.91 0.30
N TRP A 122 11.58 0.98 0.94
CA TRP A 122 11.43 1.09 2.38
C TRP A 122 10.73 -0.15 2.92
N CYS A 123 11.03 -0.51 4.16
CA CYS A 123 10.33 -1.56 4.88
C CYS A 123 9.99 -1.16 6.31
N ALA A 124 8.92 -1.75 6.84
CA ALA A 124 8.52 -1.61 8.24
C ALA A 124 7.89 -2.91 8.73
N GLU A 125 8.05 -3.19 10.02
CA GLU A 125 7.33 -4.25 10.73
C GLU A 125 6.25 -3.61 11.60
N ILE A 126 5.02 -4.09 11.49
CA ILE A 126 3.88 -3.60 12.25
C ILE A 126 3.39 -4.73 13.16
N ALA A 127 3.52 -4.51 14.47
CA ALA A 127 2.86 -5.35 15.46
C ALA A 127 1.35 -5.07 15.41
N LEU A 128 0.56 -6.13 15.25
CA LEU A 128 -0.90 -6.04 15.22
C LEU A 128 -1.46 -6.51 16.56
N GLU A 129 -2.26 -5.67 17.21
CA GLU A 129 -3.04 -6.10 18.36
C GLU A 129 -4.28 -6.85 17.87
N ARG A 130 -4.42 -8.11 18.32
CA ARG A 130 -5.57 -8.95 18.03
C ARG A 130 -6.51 -8.89 19.24
N ARG A 131 -7.75 -8.47 19.05
CA ARG A 131 -8.81 -8.52 20.09
C ARG A 131 -9.74 -9.67 19.82
#